data_AF-A0A3D1M956-F1
#
_entry.id   AF-A0A3D1M956-F1
#
_cell.length_a   1.000
_cell.length_b   1.000
_cell.length_c   1.000
_cell.angle_alpha   90.00
_cell.angle_beta   90.00
_cell.angle_gamma   90.00
#
_symmetry.space_group_name_H-M   'P 1'
#
loop_
_entity.id
_entity.type
_entity.pdbx_description
1 polymer ?
#
loop_
_entity_poly.entity_id
_entity_poly.type
_entity_poly.pdbx_seq_one_letter_code
_entity_poly.pdbx_strand_id
1 'polypeptide(L)' 'MDGRLLTTKPDSKNHGLGLRNIEVCAEKYYGKTEVTVREDEFELAVMLQERIE' A
#
# COMPACT_ATOMS: atom_id res chain seq x y z
N MET A 1 -17.06 1.57 -4.74
CA MET A 1 -15.96 0.89 -4.03
C MET A 1 -14.68 1.36 -4.69
N ASP A 2 -13.86 2.14 -4.00
CA ASP A 2 -12.74 2.90 -4.58
C ASP A 2 -11.47 2.07 -4.83
N GLY A 3 -11.61 0.77 -5.11
CA GLY A 3 -10.48 -0.13 -5.40
C GLY A 3 -9.50 -0.37 -4.25
N ARG A 4 -9.85 -0.01 -3.00
CA ARG A 4 -8.99 -0.20 -1.83
C ARG A 4 -9.17 -1.58 -1.21
N LEU A 5 -8.06 -2.13 -0.68
CA LEU A 5 -8.07 -3.35 0.12
C LEU A 5 -8.95 -3.18 1.35
N LEU A 6 -9.88 -4.12 1.51
CA LEU A 6 -10.77 -4.18 2.67
C LEU A 6 -10.22 -5.20 3.66
N THR A 7 -10.36 -4.90 4.94
CA THR A 7 -9.99 -5.84 6.01
C THR A 7 -11.26 -6.34 6.70
N THR A 8 -11.15 -7.38 7.52
CA THR A 8 -12.27 -7.85 8.34
C THR A 8 -12.52 -6.99 9.59
N LYS A 9 -11.74 -5.92 9.79
CA LYS A 9 -11.90 -5.02 10.94
C LYS A 9 -13.24 -4.28 10.83
N PRO A 10 -13.96 -4.07 11.95
CA PRO A 10 -15.31 -3.51 11.94
C PRO A 10 -15.40 -2.05 11.44
N ASP A 11 -14.30 -1.29 11.52
CA ASP A 11 -14.26 0.11 11.08
C ASP A 11 -13.96 0.28 9.59
N SER A 12 -14.96 -0.05 8.75
CA SER A 12 -14.85 0.03 7.29
C SER A 12 -14.56 1.43 6.75
N LYS A 13 -14.93 2.48 7.50
CA LYS A 13 -14.73 3.88 7.10
C LYS A 13 -13.26 4.24 6.97
N ASN A 14 -12.40 3.66 7.81
CA ASN A 14 -10.98 3.98 7.88
C ASN A 14 -10.08 2.89 7.25
N HIS A 15 -10.66 1.92 6.53
CA HIS A 15 -9.88 0.90 5.85
C HIS A 15 -8.91 1.50 4.84
N GLY A 16 -7.71 0.93 4.77
CA GLY A 16 -6.70 1.30 3.79
C GLY A 16 -5.97 2.63 4.05
N LEU A 17 -6.28 3.39 5.11
CA LEU A 17 -5.57 4.65 5.41
C LEU A 17 -4.06 4.44 5.61
N GLY A 18 -3.67 3.38 6.32
CA GLY A 18 -2.26 3.05 6.53
C GLY A 18 -1.53 2.68 5.23
N LEU A 19 -2.15 1.85 4.39
CA LEU A 19 -1.57 1.46 3.10
C LEU A 19 -1.49 2.66 2.14
N ARG A 20 -2.50 3.53 2.14
CA ARG A 20 -2.47 4.78 1.37
C ARG A 20 -1.35 5.72 1.82
N ASN A 21 -1.07 5.78 3.11
CA ASN A 21 0.06 6.56 3.62
C ASN A 21 1.39 6.03 3.06
N ILE A 22 1.58 4.71 3.09
CA ILE A 22 2.79 4.07 2.54
C ILE A 22 2.95 4.34 1.04
N GLU A 23 1.86 4.21 0.27
CA GLU A 23 1.82 4.52 -1.17
C GLU A 23 2.28 5.96 -1.45
N VAL A 24 1.67 6.95 -0.78
CA VAL A 24 2.04 8.37 -0.95
C VAL A 24 3.49 8.63 -0.52
N CYS A 25 3.97 7.96 0.53
CA CYS A 25 5.37 8.04 0.92
C CYS A 25 6.29 7.50 -0.16
N ALA A 26 5.99 6.35 -0.78
CA ALA A 26 6.81 5.81 -1.86
C ALA A 26 6.82 6.74 -3.09
N GLU A 27 5.64 7.24 -3.51
CA GLU A 27 5.48 8.17 -4.62
C GLU A 27 6.32 9.45 -4.43
N LYS A 28 6.37 9.99 -3.20
CA LYS A 28 7.19 11.17 -2.87
C LYS A 28 8.67 11.01 -3.22
N TYR A 29 9.18 9.77 -3.16
CA TYR A 29 10.56 9.44 -3.49
C TYR A 29 10.66 8.77 -4.86
N TYR A 30 9.74 9.11 -5.78
CA TYR A 30 9.65 8.57 -7.14
C TYR A 30 9.58 7.04 -7.18
N GLY A 31 9.12 6.45 -6.08
CA GLY A 31 8.91 5.03 -5.91
C GLY A 31 7.48 4.63 -6.25
N LYS A 32 7.17 3.35 -6.03
CA LYS A 32 5.81 2.80 -6.16
C LYS A 32 5.61 1.65 -5.18
N THR A 33 4.35 1.30 -4.95
CA THR A 33 3.97 0.14 -4.16
C THR A 33 3.22 -0.87 -5.01
N GLU A 34 3.41 -2.15 -4.74
CA GLU A 34 2.64 -3.24 -5.34
C GLU A 34 2.10 -4.16 -4.24
N VAL A 35 0.87 -4.62 -4.42
CA VAL A 35 0.18 -5.52 -3.49
C VAL A 35 0.01 -6.87 -4.17
N THR A 36 0.40 -7.92 -3.45
CA THR A 36 0.06 -9.30 -3.81
C THR A 36 -0.73 -9.93 -2.67
N VAL A 37 -1.84 -10.57 -3.00
CA VAL A 37 -2.66 -11.33 -2.04
C VAL A 37 -2.72 -12.78 -2.49
N ARG A 38 -2.36 -13.70 -1.60
CA ARG A 38 -2.53 -15.16 -1.73
C ARG A 38 -3.51 -15.62 -0.64
N GLU A 39 -3.88 -16.90 -0.61
CA GLU A 39 -4.94 -17.40 0.31
C GLU A 39 -4.71 -17.03 1.78
N ASP A 40 -3.47 -17.13 2.26
CA ASP A 40 -3.07 -16.91 3.65
C ASP A 40 -2.00 -15.84 3.81
N GLU A 41 -1.65 -15.14 2.73
CA GLU A 41 -0.54 -14.21 2.70
C GLU A 41 -0.95 -12.86 2.10
N PHE A 42 -0.51 -11.81 2.77
CA PHE A 42 -0.55 -10.44 2.26
C PHE A 42 0.87 -9.92 2.13
N GLU A 43 1.24 -9.49 0.93
CA GLU A 43 2.55 -8.92 0.64
C GLU A 43 2.39 -7.49 0.11
N LEU A 44 3.20 -6.57 0.63
CA LEU A 44 3.34 -5.21 0.14
C LEU A 44 4.80 -4.97 -0.27
N ALA A 45 5.05 -4.91 -1.57
CA ALA A 45 6.35 -4.52 -2.10
C ALA A 45 6.44 -3.00 -2.19
N VAL A 46 7.52 -2.42 -1.65
CA VAL A 46 7.78 -0.97 -1.70
C VAL A 46 9.08 -0.74 -2.47
N MET A 47 8.97 -0.08 -3.62
CA MET A 47 10.10 0.30 -4.44
C MET A 47 10.39 1.78 -4.24
N LEU A 48 11.66 2.13 -4.07
CA LEU A 48 12.13 3.51 -3.95
C LEU A 48 13.17 3.76 -5.04
N GLN A 49 13.18 4.96 -5.63
CA GLN A 49 14.22 5.33 -6.57
C GLN A 49 15.53 5.57 -5.80
N GLU A 50 16.58 4.86 -6.17
CA GLU A 50 17.93 5.13 -5.68
C GLU A 50 18.35 6.54 -6.09
N ARG A 51 19.00 7.28 -5.17
CA ARG A 51 19.61 8.56 -5.54
C ARG A 51 20.80 8.28 -6.45
N ILE A 52 20.73 8.74 -7.69
CA ILE A 52 21.91 8.85 -8.54
C ILE A 52 22.67 10.09 -8.04
N GLU A 53 23.83 9.87 -7.42
CA GLU A 53 24.79 10.91 -7.04
C GLU A 53 25.62 11.39 -8.23
#